data_AF-A0A1G7F0P1-F1
#
_entry.id   AF-A0A1G7F0P1-F1
#
_cell.length_a   1.000
_cell.length_b   1.000
_cell.length_c   1.000
_cell.angle_alpha   90.00
_cell.angle_beta   90.00
_cell.angle_gamma   90.00
#
_symmetry.space_group_name_H-M   'P 1'
#
loop_
_entity.id
_entity.type
_entity.pdbx_description
1 polymer ?
#
loop_
_entity_poly.entity_id
_entity_poly.type
_entity_poly.pdbx_seq_one_letter_code
_entity_poly.pdbx_strand_id
1 'polypeptide(L)'
;MTKYCAAELFTLQTVPAVEGKPEWMNQRARRRPEYRGEPAHLAGPGIYGMFLDDRLAYIGIYAGYAQRPFGGSVLDRWHKHIAYQTLRAPEVSFSAKQLQRITDELDGPAIEAIAACPYDEPLIGRHGGSCTFEKARFAVRHWDVFGPGNEDGMLNRLSFVYHRFPPSRADEIPIDGGRDTRTPSGWVKRNWLHEPERLLIAALQPPCNSGTLGGLCDVGPDELLARIAALVGEPPADGVAAMPPLPNPSSLQSEENSLMPHDHEETPGEAAFRAMLGEGGEAMLDDLHARCPSGMSIGCTNIPDLRIYLGRRVLVALSPRAGGRLHCGTYASVSACRALGFDAEPENGQMTSRFSFLPNHHDLGDLLAVAGAAVAAITD
;
A
#
# COMPACT_ATOMS: atom_id res chain seq x y z
N MET A 1 -12.45 -8.95 -20.58
CA MET A 1 -11.34 -9.40 -19.70
C MET A 1 -10.31 -8.29 -19.72
N THR A 2 -9.87 -7.79 -18.56
CA THR A 2 -9.17 -6.50 -18.51
C THR A 2 -7.80 -6.65 -17.87
N LYS A 3 -6.77 -6.66 -18.73
CA LYS A 3 -5.40 -6.30 -18.38
C LYS A 3 -5.32 -4.78 -18.29
N TYR A 4 -4.62 -4.25 -17.30
CA TYR A 4 -4.44 -2.82 -17.08
C TYR A 4 -2.95 -2.48 -17.22
N CYS A 5 -2.59 -1.53 -18.08
CA CYS A 5 -1.22 -1.03 -18.13
C CYS A 5 -0.96 -0.10 -16.94
N ALA A 6 0.19 -0.21 -16.28
CA ALA A 6 0.48 0.65 -15.14
C ALA A 6 0.54 2.14 -15.55
N ALA A 7 0.99 2.44 -16.77
CA ALA A 7 1.03 3.80 -17.31
C ALA A 7 -0.35 4.44 -17.50
N GLU A 8 -1.40 3.63 -17.67
CA GLU A 8 -2.80 4.11 -17.78
C GLU A 8 -3.38 4.46 -16.42
N LEU A 9 -2.91 3.83 -15.34
CA LEU A 9 -3.47 3.96 -14.00
C LEU A 9 -2.67 4.92 -13.11
N PHE A 10 -1.36 4.99 -13.35
CA PHE A 10 -0.41 5.67 -12.48
C PHE A 10 0.52 6.63 -13.24
N THR A 11 1.11 7.55 -12.49
CA THR A 11 2.30 8.32 -12.84
C THR A 11 3.37 8.09 -11.78
N LEU A 12 4.64 8.26 -12.16
CA LEU A 12 5.74 8.33 -11.21
C LEU A 12 6.00 9.78 -10.85
N GLN A 13 6.12 10.05 -9.56
CA GLN A 13 6.46 11.34 -9.01
C GLN A 13 7.82 11.23 -8.29
N THR A 14 8.80 11.98 -8.76
CA THR A 14 10.05 12.18 -8.02
C THR A 14 9.77 13.04 -6.79
N VAL A 15 10.19 12.55 -5.63
CA VAL A 15 10.18 13.28 -4.34
C VAL A 15 11.63 13.46 -3.86
N PRO A 16 11.90 14.31 -2.86
CA PRO A 16 13.26 14.42 -2.35
C PRO A 16 13.78 13.11 -1.78
N ALA A 17 15.07 12.86 -1.98
CA ALA A 17 15.76 11.73 -1.40
C ALA A 17 15.70 11.80 0.13
N VAL A 18 15.62 10.64 0.76
CA VAL A 18 15.64 10.50 2.22
C VAL A 18 17.09 10.26 2.65
N GLU A 19 17.58 11.05 3.60
CA GLU A 19 18.91 10.86 4.19
C GLU A 19 19.06 9.43 4.74
N GLY A 20 20.20 8.80 4.50
CA GLY A 20 20.43 7.40 4.88
C GLY A 20 19.81 6.38 3.91
N LYS A 21 19.29 6.81 2.74
CA LYS A 21 18.90 5.92 1.64
C LYS A 21 19.60 6.30 0.33
N PRO A 22 19.68 5.38 -0.64
CA PRO A 22 20.16 5.71 -1.97
C PRO A 22 19.29 6.79 -2.63
N GLU A 23 19.91 7.72 -3.37
CA GLU A 23 19.22 8.86 -3.98
C GLU A 23 18.11 8.47 -4.97
N TRP A 24 18.20 7.28 -5.56
CA TRP A 24 17.21 6.76 -6.51
C TRP A 24 15.96 6.16 -5.84
N MET A 25 15.98 5.96 -4.52
CA MET A 25 14.81 5.56 -3.71
C MET A 25 13.90 6.78 -3.47
N ASN A 26 13.47 7.43 -4.54
CA ASN A 26 12.84 8.74 -4.51
C ASN A 26 11.60 8.83 -5.41
N GLN A 27 10.99 7.70 -5.76
CA GLN A 27 9.82 7.63 -6.63
C GLN A 27 8.57 7.23 -5.87
N ARG A 28 7.47 7.92 -6.14
CA ARG A 28 6.13 7.50 -5.68
C ARG A 28 5.24 7.23 -6.88
N ALA A 29 4.63 6.04 -6.92
CA ALA A 29 3.55 5.77 -7.85
C ALA A 29 2.27 6.47 -7.36
N ARG A 30 1.73 7.38 -8.17
CA ARG A 30 0.52 8.14 -7.89
C ARG A 30 -0.57 7.75 -8.86
N ARG A 31 -1.80 7.59 -8.38
CA ARG A 31 -2.95 7.36 -9.25
C ARG A 31 -3.13 8.57 -10.16
N ARG A 32 -3.48 8.34 -11.42
CA ARG A 32 -3.93 9.42 -12.30
C ARG A 32 -5.27 10.00 -11.81
N PRO A 33 -5.57 11.27 -12.09
CA PRO A 33 -6.78 11.94 -11.61
C PRO A 33 -8.08 11.17 -11.85
N GLU A 34 -8.22 10.53 -13.01
CA GLU A 34 -9.39 9.75 -13.42
C GLU A 34 -9.58 8.43 -12.66
N TYR A 35 -8.55 7.97 -11.93
CA TYR A 35 -8.58 6.77 -11.08
C TYR A 35 -8.53 7.08 -9.58
N ARG A 36 -8.73 8.36 -9.20
CA ARG A 36 -8.92 8.73 -7.79
C ARG A 36 -10.24 8.14 -7.26
N GLY A 37 -10.30 7.85 -5.96
CA GLY A 37 -11.45 7.23 -5.32
C GLY A 37 -11.53 5.72 -5.53
N GLU A 38 -12.74 5.19 -5.76
CA GLU A 38 -13.02 3.75 -5.83
C GLU A 38 -13.64 3.36 -7.19
N PRO A 39 -12.84 3.20 -8.26
CA PRO A 39 -13.37 2.80 -9.56
C PRO A 39 -14.12 1.47 -9.44
N ALA A 40 -15.40 1.45 -9.85
CA ALA A 40 -16.31 0.34 -9.56
C ALA A 40 -15.81 -1.04 -10.03
N HIS A 41 -15.03 -1.10 -11.11
CA HIS A 41 -14.46 -2.33 -11.67
C HIS A 41 -13.16 -2.78 -10.97
N LEU A 42 -12.56 -1.93 -10.14
CA LEU A 42 -11.36 -2.19 -9.34
C LEU A 42 -11.63 -2.21 -7.82
N ALA A 43 -12.90 -2.09 -7.42
CA ALA A 43 -13.33 -2.00 -6.04
C ALA A 43 -13.75 -3.35 -5.44
N GLY A 44 -13.53 -3.54 -4.14
CA GLY A 44 -13.86 -4.77 -3.42
C GLY A 44 -12.86 -5.90 -3.62
N PRO A 45 -13.10 -7.11 -3.08
CA PRO A 45 -12.06 -8.11 -2.86
C PRO A 45 -11.76 -8.96 -4.10
N GLY A 46 -10.55 -9.52 -4.16
CA GLY A 46 -10.08 -10.25 -5.34
C GLY A 46 -8.61 -10.65 -5.28
N ILE A 47 -8.19 -11.34 -6.34
CA ILE A 47 -6.81 -11.77 -6.58
C ILE A 47 -6.29 -11.02 -7.80
N TYR A 48 -5.07 -10.49 -7.72
CA TYR A 48 -4.40 -9.83 -8.84
C TYR A 48 -3.04 -10.45 -9.14
N GLY A 49 -2.60 -10.26 -10.38
CA GLY A 49 -1.23 -10.48 -10.81
C GLY A 49 -0.56 -9.18 -11.23
N MET A 50 0.73 -9.05 -10.97
CA MET A 50 1.60 -8.04 -11.57
C MET A 50 2.49 -8.72 -12.60
N PHE A 51 2.66 -8.09 -13.75
CA PHE A 51 3.46 -8.59 -14.85
C PHE A 51 4.50 -7.56 -15.27
N LEU A 52 5.67 -8.05 -15.68
CA LEU A 52 6.70 -7.28 -16.39
C LEU A 52 6.85 -7.88 -17.78
N ASP A 53 6.60 -7.08 -18.82
CA ASP A 53 6.64 -7.53 -20.23
C ASP A 53 5.82 -8.82 -20.46
N ASP A 54 4.58 -8.83 -19.95
CA ASP A 54 3.64 -9.96 -20.04
C ASP A 54 4.08 -11.26 -19.35
N ARG A 55 5.08 -11.19 -18.47
CA ARG A 55 5.52 -12.31 -17.63
C ARG A 55 5.16 -12.07 -16.19
N LEU A 56 4.58 -13.08 -15.54
CA LEU A 56 4.11 -12.98 -14.16
C LEU A 56 5.28 -12.70 -13.21
N ALA A 57 5.20 -11.58 -12.49
CA ALA A 57 6.19 -11.18 -11.50
C ALA A 57 5.70 -11.46 -10.07
N TYR A 58 4.42 -11.21 -9.81
CA TYR A 58 3.84 -11.28 -8.47
C TYR A 58 2.37 -11.67 -8.51
N ILE A 59 1.91 -12.41 -7.50
CA ILE A 59 0.50 -12.67 -7.22
C ILE A 59 0.17 -12.07 -5.86
N GLY A 60 -0.96 -11.40 -5.75
CA GLY A 60 -1.42 -10.88 -4.47
C GLY A 60 -2.93 -10.82 -4.34
N ILE A 61 -3.36 -10.56 -3.11
CA ILE A 61 -4.78 -10.42 -2.76
C ILE A 61 -5.12 -9.00 -2.31
N TYR A 62 -6.39 -8.64 -2.48
CA TYR A 62 -6.99 -7.44 -1.93
C TYR A 62 -8.32 -7.81 -1.27
N ALA A 63 -8.52 -7.38 -0.03
CA ALA A 63 -9.68 -7.75 0.78
C ALA A 63 -10.65 -6.58 1.06
N GLY A 64 -10.41 -5.42 0.43
CA GLY A 64 -11.09 -4.16 0.74
C GLY A 64 -10.74 -3.60 2.12
N TYR A 65 -11.52 -2.61 2.57
CA TYR A 65 -11.36 -2.00 3.88
C TYR A 65 -11.84 -2.92 5.01
N ALA A 66 -11.28 -2.75 6.20
CA ALA A 66 -11.56 -3.57 7.39
C ALA A 66 -13.04 -3.90 7.60
N GLN A 67 -13.89 -2.86 7.65
CA GLN A 67 -15.32 -2.99 7.92
C GLN A 67 -16.17 -3.01 6.65
N ARG A 68 -15.56 -2.77 5.48
CA ARG A 68 -16.26 -2.67 4.19
C ARG A 68 -15.46 -3.43 3.14
N PRO A 69 -15.55 -4.78 3.09
CA PRO A 69 -14.70 -5.60 2.22
C PRO A 69 -14.90 -5.32 0.72
N PHE A 70 -16.07 -4.78 0.35
CA PHE A 70 -16.36 -4.34 -1.01
C PHE A 70 -16.07 -2.86 -1.26
N GLY A 71 -15.55 -2.14 -0.26
CA GLY A 71 -15.03 -0.78 -0.38
C GLY A 71 -13.54 -0.76 -0.71
N GLY A 72 -13.05 0.44 -1.02
CA GLY A 72 -11.68 0.69 -1.45
C GLY A 72 -11.37 0.20 -2.85
N SER A 73 -10.12 0.33 -3.29
CA SER A 73 -9.65 -0.13 -4.59
C SER A 73 -8.37 -0.94 -4.52
N VAL A 74 -8.22 -1.95 -5.38
CA VAL A 74 -6.96 -2.71 -5.54
C VAL A 74 -5.77 -1.79 -5.90
N LEU A 75 -6.03 -0.59 -6.41
CA LEU A 75 -5.02 0.45 -6.66
C LEU A 75 -4.27 0.88 -5.38
N ASP A 76 -4.84 0.67 -4.18
CA ASP A 76 -4.18 0.84 -2.88
C ASP A 76 -3.03 -0.14 -2.65
N ARG A 77 -2.99 -1.22 -3.43
CA ARG A 77 -1.93 -2.23 -3.42
C ARG A 77 -1.00 -2.07 -4.61
N TRP A 78 -1.54 -1.82 -5.80
CA TRP A 78 -0.73 -1.76 -7.02
C TRP A 78 0.32 -0.65 -7.02
N HIS A 79 0.03 0.53 -6.45
CA HIS A 79 1.05 1.59 -6.33
C HIS A 79 2.25 1.13 -5.49
N LYS A 80 2.00 0.35 -4.43
CA LYS A 80 3.04 -0.23 -3.58
C LYS A 80 3.86 -1.23 -4.38
N HIS A 81 3.24 -2.01 -5.26
CA HIS A 81 4.00 -2.95 -6.09
C HIS A 81 4.86 -2.24 -7.13
N ILE A 82 4.35 -1.18 -7.74
CA ILE A 82 5.10 -0.39 -8.71
C ILE A 82 6.34 0.23 -8.07
N ALA A 83 6.23 0.81 -6.87
CA ALA A 83 7.33 1.59 -6.29
C ALA A 83 8.14 0.82 -5.23
N TYR A 84 7.53 -0.09 -4.48
CA TYR A 84 8.19 -0.78 -3.36
C TYR A 84 8.89 -2.06 -3.84
N GLN A 85 8.24 -2.85 -4.70
CA GLN A 85 8.86 -4.09 -5.23
C GLN A 85 10.00 -3.81 -6.21
N THR A 86 10.07 -2.61 -6.76
CA THR A 86 11.12 -2.16 -7.70
C THR A 86 12.22 -1.38 -6.99
N LEU A 87 12.17 -1.34 -5.65
CA LEU A 87 13.06 -0.59 -4.75
C LEU A 87 12.99 0.94 -4.87
N ARG A 88 12.20 1.50 -5.79
CA ARG A 88 12.27 2.94 -6.11
C ARG A 88 11.64 3.88 -5.08
N ALA A 89 10.85 3.40 -4.12
CA ALA A 89 10.18 4.27 -3.16
C ALA A 89 11.02 4.64 -1.94
N PRO A 90 10.91 5.88 -1.43
CA PRO A 90 11.55 6.30 -0.19
C PRO A 90 10.99 5.57 1.03
N GLU A 91 9.79 5.01 0.95
CA GLU A 91 9.17 4.22 2.01
C GLU A 91 9.73 2.79 2.08
N VAL A 92 10.51 2.32 1.09
CA VAL A 92 11.08 0.97 1.13
C VAL A 92 11.92 0.79 2.39
N SER A 93 11.60 -0.22 3.16
CA SER A 93 12.34 -0.59 4.35
C SER A 93 12.53 -2.10 4.40
N PHE A 94 13.56 -2.51 5.12
CA PHE A 94 13.96 -3.90 5.23
C PHE A 94 13.91 -4.33 6.70
N SER A 95 13.62 -5.61 6.95
CA SER A 95 14.02 -6.19 8.23
C SER A 95 15.54 -6.41 8.21
N ALA A 96 16.21 -6.32 9.36
CA ALA A 96 17.65 -6.54 9.44
C ALA A 96 18.07 -7.88 8.82
N LYS A 97 17.31 -8.97 9.06
CA LYS A 97 17.59 -10.28 8.45
C LYS A 97 17.52 -10.24 6.91
N GLN A 98 16.53 -9.56 6.35
CA GLN A 98 16.36 -9.46 4.90
C GLN A 98 17.43 -8.56 4.29
N LEU A 99 17.76 -7.43 4.93
CA LEU A 99 18.80 -6.53 4.45
C LEU A 99 20.16 -7.23 4.39
N GLN A 100 20.57 -7.89 5.48
CA GLN A 100 21.80 -8.68 5.52
C GLN A 100 21.84 -9.70 4.37
N ARG A 101 20.76 -10.47 4.21
CA ARG A 101 20.67 -11.48 3.14
C ARG A 101 20.79 -10.86 1.74
N ILE A 102 20.14 -9.73 1.53
CA ILE A 102 20.19 -8.98 0.26
C ILE A 102 21.61 -8.51 -0.04
N THR A 103 22.30 -7.93 0.94
CA THR A 103 23.68 -7.42 0.76
C THR A 103 24.72 -8.53 0.64
N ASP A 104 24.44 -9.73 1.16
CA ASP A 104 25.37 -10.86 1.11
C ASP A 104 25.23 -11.70 -0.18
N GLU A 105 24.01 -11.82 -0.74
CA GLU A 105 23.72 -12.76 -1.83
C GLU A 105 23.43 -12.10 -3.18
N LEU A 106 23.18 -10.78 -3.24
CA LEU A 106 22.85 -10.06 -4.47
C LEU A 106 23.95 -9.07 -4.84
N ASP A 107 24.19 -8.92 -6.14
CA ASP A 107 25.18 -8.01 -6.69
C ASP A 107 24.54 -6.94 -7.58
N GLY A 108 25.25 -5.84 -7.80
CA GLY A 108 24.89 -4.81 -8.76
C GLY A 108 24.69 -3.43 -8.14
N PRO A 109 24.52 -2.39 -8.98
CA PRO A 109 24.61 -0.99 -8.55
C PRO A 109 23.54 -0.61 -7.51
N ALA A 110 22.36 -1.22 -7.56
CA ALA A 110 21.33 -1.01 -6.55
C ALA A 110 21.77 -1.51 -5.16
N ILE A 111 22.38 -2.70 -5.11
CA ILE A 111 22.78 -3.33 -3.85
C ILE A 111 24.03 -2.68 -3.30
N GLU A 112 25.00 -2.33 -4.15
CA GLU A 112 26.17 -1.55 -3.75
C GLU A 112 25.77 -0.22 -3.09
N ALA A 113 24.81 0.50 -3.67
CA ALA A 113 24.30 1.74 -3.10
C ALA A 113 23.57 1.51 -1.76
N ILE A 114 22.76 0.46 -1.65
CA ILE A 114 22.08 0.08 -0.40
C ILE A 114 23.10 -0.29 0.69
N ALA A 115 24.11 -1.08 0.35
CA ALA A 115 25.16 -1.53 1.28
C ALA A 115 26.05 -0.38 1.77
N ALA A 116 26.18 0.70 0.98
CA ALA A 116 26.89 1.91 1.36
C ALA A 116 26.11 2.81 2.33
N CYS A 117 24.80 2.59 2.51
CA CYS A 117 24.00 3.35 3.46
C CYS A 117 24.22 2.86 4.91
N PRO A 118 23.99 3.73 5.91
CA PRO A 118 23.97 3.33 7.32
C PRO A 118 23.01 2.16 7.59
N TYR A 119 23.46 1.18 8.38
CA TYR A 119 22.69 -0.03 8.73
C TYR A 119 21.72 0.23 9.89
N ASP A 120 20.84 1.20 9.75
CA ASP A 120 19.89 1.65 10.77
C ASP A 120 18.64 2.31 10.15
N GLU A 121 17.86 3.06 10.94
CA GLU A 121 16.77 3.88 10.41
C GLU A 121 17.35 4.97 9.50
N PRO A 122 16.82 5.17 8.28
CA PRO A 122 15.48 4.76 7.82
C PRO A 122 15.46 3.51 6.92
N LEU A 123 16.59 2.84 6.70
CA LEU A 123 16.69 1.66 5.83
C LEU A 123 16.10 0.41 6.51
N ILE A 124 16.40 0.24 7.80
CA ILE A 124 15.77 -0.76 8.66
C ILE A 124 14.59 -0.11 9.38
N GLY A 125 13.38 -0.59 9.13
CA GLY A 125 12.18 0.05 9.65
C GLY A 125 11.00 -0.90 9.84
N ARG A 126 10.17 -0.58 10.84
CA ARG A 126 8.82 -1.18 11.01
C ARG A 126 7.73 -0.37 10.32
N HIS A 127 8.09 0.76 9.74
CA HIS A 127 7.18 1.67 9.07
C HIS A 127 7.66 1.79 7.60
N GLY A 128 6.76 1.66 6.64
CA GLY A 128 7.09 1.77 5.22
C GLY A 128 6.59 0.61 4.35
N GLY A 129 7.27 0.34 3.24
CA GLY A 129 7.02 -0.79 2.37
C GLY A 129 8.04 -1.90 2.63
N SER A 130 7.63 -2.98 3.30
CA SER A 130 8.53 -4.10 3.56
C SER A 130 9.00 -4.78 2.27
N CYS A 131 10.30 -4.69 2.01
CA CYS A 131 10.94 -5.38 0.90
C CYS A 131 11.62 -6.67 1.38
N THR A 132 11.27 -7.79 0.74
CA THR A 132 11.87 -9.09 0.98
C THR A 132 13.00 -9.35 0.00
N PHE A 133 13.82 -10.36 0.28
CA PHE A 133 14.86 -10.82 -0.61
C PHE A 133 14.36 -11.10 -2.04
N GLU A 134 13.20 -11.73 -2.18
CA GLU A 134 12.62 -12.10 -3.48
C GLU A 134 12.26 -10.86 -4.31
N LYS A 135 11.65 -9.85 -3.66
CA LYS A 135 11.34 -8.55 -4.28
C LYS A 135 12.63 -7.82 -4.71
N ALA A 136 13.62 -7.75 -3.83
CA ALA A 136 14.91 -7.11 -4.13
C ALA A 136 15.66 -7.82 -5.28
N ARG A 137 15.70 -9.15 -5.26
CA ARG A 137 16.30 -9.98 -6.32
C ARG A 137 15.63 -9.74 -7.66
N PHE A 138 14.30 -9.66 -7.70
CA PHE A 138 13.56 -9.33 -8.91
C PHE A 138 13.94 -7.92 -9.41
N ALA A 139 13.92 -6.91 -8.53
CA ALA A 139 14.26 -5.54 -8.90
C ALA A 139 15.68 -5.43 -9.50
N VAL A 140 16.66 -6.06 -8.85
CA VAL A 140 18.07 -6.05 -9.28
C VAL A 140 18.26 -6.72 -10.63
N ARG A 141 17.57 -7.83 -10.90
CA ARG A 141 17.67 -8.53 -12.19
C ARG A 141 17.08 -7.76 -13.36
N HIS A 142 16.16 -6.85 -13.06
CA HIS A 142 15.50 -5.98 -14.04
C HIS A 142 15.92 -4.52 -13.83
N TRP A 143 17.15 -4.30 -13.36
CA TRP A 143 17.66 -2.95 -13.09
C TRP A 143 17.84 -2.12 -14.36
N ASP A 144 17.95 -2.75 -15.52
CA ASP A 144 17.86 -2.09 -16.83
C ASP A 144 16.49 -1.42 -17.05
N VAL A 145 15.45 -1.90 -16.36
CA VAL A 145 14.08 -1.36 -16.39
C VAL A 145 13.83 -0.42 -15.23
N PHE A 146 14.20 -0.85 -14.02
CA PHE A 146 13.86 -0.16 -12.80
C PHE A 146 14.89 0.87 -12.36
N GLY A 147 16.10 0.84 -12.91
CA GLY A 147 17.17 1.77 -12.56
C GLY A 147 16.87 3.23 -12.88
N PRO A 148 17.61 4.17 -12.27
CA PRO A 148 17.41 5.61 -12.48
C PRO A 148 17.54 5.99 -13.96
N GLY A 149 16.64 6.86 -14.45
CA GLY A 149 16.61 7.31 -15.84
C GLY A 149 15.61 6.56 -16.74
N ASN A 150 14.96 5.51 -16.23
CA ASN A 150 13.99 4.70 -16.96
C ASN A 150 12.53 4.93 -16.55
N GLU A 151 12.26 5.97 -15.75
CA GLU A 151 10.95 6.20 -15.11
C GLU A 151 9.80 6.25 -16.12
N ASP A 152 10.00 6.91 -17.26
CA ASP A 152 8.99 7.03 -18.33
C ASP A 152 8.69 5.68 -19.00
N GLY A 153 9.69 4.81 -19.14
CA GLY A 153 9.57 3.49 -19.77
C GLY A 153 9.04 2.42 -18.82
N MET A 154 9.35 2.53 -17.53
CA MET A 154 9.04 1.55 -16.51
C MET A 154 7.54 1.23 -16.43
N LEU A 155 6.68 2.26 -16.37
CA LEU A 155 5.23 2.05 -16.24
C LEU A 155 4.60 1.41 -17.48
N ASN A 156 5.21 1.57 -18.66
CA ASN A 156 4.71 0.96 -19.90
C ASN A 156 5.00 -0.55 -19.97
N ARG A 157 5.97 -1.03 -19.18
CA ARG A 157 6.36 -2.45 -19.13
C ARG A 157 5.67 -3.20 -18.01
N LEU A 158 5.12 -2.48 -17.04
CA LEU A 158 4.33 -3.06 -15.95
C LEU A 158 2.85 -3.12 -16.32
N SER A 159 2.23 -4.26 -16.03
CA SER A 159 0.79 -4.41 -16.16
C SER A 159 0.20 -5.25 -15.04
N PHE A 160 -1.11 -5.15 -14.86
CA PHE A 160 -1.85 -5.86 -13.83
C PHE A 160 -3.06 -6.55 -14.42
N VAL A 161 -3.46 -7.65 -13.79
CA VAL A 161 -4.80 -8.23 -13.97
C VAL A 161 -5.50 -8.29 -12.63
N TYR A 162 -6.82 -8.22 -12.63
CA TYR A 162 -7.62 -8.35 -11.42
C TYR A 162 -8.82 -9.26 -11.64
N HIS A 163 -8.89 -10.32 -10.85
CA HIS A 163 -10.08 -11.15 -10.74
C HIS A 163 -10.80 -10.79 -9.43
N ARG A 164 -11.85 -9.98 -9.58
CA ARG A 164 -12.68 -9.46 -8.50
C ARG A 164 -13.82 -10.42 -8.19
N PHE A 165 -14.07 -10.71 -6.92
CA PHE A 165 -15.25 -11.46 -6.50
C PHE A 165 -16.53 -10.62 -6.71
N PRO A 166 -17.65 -11.25 -7.11
CA PRO A 166 -18.86 -10.50 -7.40
C PRO A 166 -19.48 -9.86 -6.14
N PRO A 167 -20.02 -8.64 -6.22
CA PRO A 167 -20.68 -7.95 -5.10
C PRO A 167 -21.79 -8.75 -4.43
N SER A 168 -22.45 -9.66 -5.15
CA SER A 168 -23.49 -10.55 -4.61
C SER A 168 -22.99 -11.47 -3.49
N ARG A 169 -21.67 -11.67 -3.37
CA ARG A 169 -21.10 -12.46 -2.27
C ARG A 169 -21.01 -11.69 -0.95
N ALA A 170 -21.29 -10.38 -0.95
CA ALA A 170 -21.26 -9.57 0.28
C ALA A 170 -22.16 -10.13 1.38
N ASP A 171 -23.29 -10.74 1.01
CA ASP A 171 -24.26 -11.33 1.94
C ASP A 171 -23.72 -12.58 2.67
N GLU A 172 -22.64 -13.18 2.19
CA GLU A 172 -21.97 -14.32 2.83
C GLU A 172 -21.07 -13.89 4.00
N ILE A 173 -20.73 -12.60 4.11
CA ILE A 173 -19.74 -12.09 5.06
C ILE A 173 -20.41 -11.81 6.42
N PRO A 174 -19.94 -12.42 7.52
CA PRO A 174 -20.45 -12.09 8.86
C PRO A 174 -20.20 -10.62 9.20
N ILE A 175 -21.21 -9.93 9.74
CA ILE A 175 -21.16 -8.50 10.09
C ILE A 175 -19.97 -8.19 11.02
N ASP A 176 -19.68 -9.07 11.99
CA ASP A 176 -18.59 -8.88 12.96
C ASP A 176 -17.27 -9.52 12.51
N GLY A 177 -17.15 -9.98 11.27
CA GLY A 177 -16.03 -10.80 10.80
C GLY A 177 -16.04 -12.24 11.34
N GLY A 178 -16.92 -12.60 12.27
CA GLY A 178 -16.98 -13.95 12.85
C GLY A 178 -16.00 -14.14 14.02
N ARG A 179 -16.04 -15.32 14.67
CA ARG A 179 -15.34 -15.53 15.95
C ARG A 179 -13.82 -15.42 15.88
N ASP A 180 -13.24 -15.75 14.72
CA ASP A 180 -11.80 -15.91 14.58
C ASP A 180 -11.13 -14.74 13.84
N THR A 181 -11.89 -13.77 13.32
CA THR A 181 -11.32 -12.60 12.64
C THR A 181 -12.01 -11.34 13.13
N ARG A 182 -11.22 -10.35 13.55
CA ARG A 182 -11.72 -9.11 14.19
C ARG A 182 -12.40 -8.13 13.22
N THR A 183 -12.41 -8.44 11.92
CA THR A 183 -12.94 -7.57 10.86
C THR A 183 -13.56 -8.40 9.73
N PRO A 184 -14.61 -7.88 9.05
CA PRO A 184 -15.15 -8.46 7.83
C PRO A 184 -14.10 -8.74 6.73
N SER A 185 -13.14 -7.84 6.50
CA SER A 185 -12.10 -8.07 5.49
C SER A 185 -11.13 -9.18 5.88
N GLY A 186 -10.86 -9.35 7.18
CA GLY A 186 -10.06 -10.45 7.70
C GLY A 186 -10.73 -11.80 7.45
N TRP A 187 -12.06 -11.85 7.58
CA TRP A 187 -12.85 -13.03 7.22
C TRP A 187 -12.74 -13.35 5.73
N VAL A 188 -12.91 -12.36 4.85
CA VAL A 188 -12.76 -12.51 3.40
C VAL A 188 -11.35 -13.00 3.03
N LYS A 189 -10.32 -12.37 3.60
CA LYS A 189 -8.92 -12.75 3.41
C LYS A 189 -8.72 -14.23 3.73
N ARG A 190 -9.19 -14.68 4.90
CA ARG A 190 -9.01 -16.05 5.37
C ARG A 190 -9.82 -17.09 4.58
N ASN A 191 -11.09 -16.80 4.30
CA ASN A 191 -12.02 -17.80 3.79
C ASN A 191 -12.13 -17.81 2.26
N TRP A 192 -11.80 -16.71 1.58
CA TRP A 192 -11.91 -16.62 0.12
C TRP A 192 -10.56 -16.49 -0.58
N LEU A 193 -9.62 -15.72 -0.02
CA LEU A 193 -8.45 -15.26 -0.76
C LEU A 193 -7.19 -16.07 -0.49
N HIS A 194 -6.92 -16.40 0.77
CA HIS A 194 -5.63 -16.95 1.20
C HIS A 194 -5.32 -18.32 0.59
N GLU A 195 -6.28 -19.24 0.58
CA GLU A 195 -6.05 -20.58 0.03
C GLU A 195 -5.84 -20.56 -1.49
N PRO A 196 -6.68 -19.90 -2.31
CA PRO A 196 -6.41 -19.76 -3.73
C PRO A 196 -5.08 -19.05 -4.04
N GLU A 197 -4.73 -17.98 -3.33
CA GLU A 197 -3.44 -17.29 -3.48
C GLU A 197 -2.27 -18.23 -3.22
N ARG A 198 -2.32 -18.97 -2.10
CA ARG A 198 -1.29 -19.94 -1.73
C ARG A 198 -1.10 -21.03 -2.79
N LEU A 199 -2.19 -21.58 -3.32
CA LEU A 199 -2.16 -22.59 -4.38
C LEU A 199 -1.58 -22.03 -5.68
N LEU A 200 -1.94 -20.79 -6.06
CA LEU A 200 -1.40 -20.12 -7.23
C LEU A 200 0.10 -19.85 -7.10
N ILE A 201 0.55 -19.33 -5.96
CA ILE A 201 1.98 -19.07 -5.71
C ILE A 201 2.76 -20.39 -5.74
N ALA A 202 2.26 -21.44 -5.09
CA ALA A 202 2.90 -22.75 -5.08
C ALA A 202 3.03 -23.33 -6.50
N ALA A 203 1.97 -23.22 -7.32
CA ALA A 203 1.93 -23.77 -8.67
C ALA A 203 2.75 -22.94 -9.68
N LEU A 204 2.73 -21.61 -9.58
CA LEU A 204 3.27 -20.72 -10.61
C LEU A 204 4.66 -20.16 -10.27
N GLN A 205 5.06 -20.21 -8.99
CA GLN A 205 6.37 -19.76 -8.50
C GLN A 205 6.76 -18.34 -8.98
N PRO A 206 5.88 -17.32 -8.87
CA PRO A 206 6.18 -15.96 -9.31
C PRO A 206 7.38 -15.36 -8.54
N PRO A 207 8.34 -14.71 -9.22
CA PRO A 207 9.67 -14.40 -8.66
C PRO A 207 9.67 -13.45 -7.46
N CYS A 208 8.65 -12.60 -7.30
CA CYS A 208 8.55 -11.65 -6.20
C CYS A 208 7.86 -12.21 -4.95
N ASN A 209 7.13 -13.33 -5.05
CA ASN A 209 6.47 -13.92 -3.90
C ASN A 209 7.49 -14.68 -3.04
N SER A 210 7.34 -14.56 -1.72
CA SER A 210 8.23 -15.22 -0.76
C SER A 210 8.14 -16.74 -0.87
N GLY A 211 9.28 -17.42 -0.65
CA GLY A 211 9.37 -18.89 -0.76
C GLY A 211 9.49 -19.43 -2.18
N THR A 212 9.62 -18.56 -3.18
CA THR A 212 9.81 -18.98 -4.59
C THR A 212 11.29 -19.05 -4.97
N LEU A 213 11.60 -19.99 -5.87
CA LEU A 213 12.97 -20.20 -6.37
C LEU A 213 13.51 -18.99 -7.14
N GLY A 214 12.64 -18.06 -7.54
CA GLY A 214 13.01 -16.83 -8.24
C GLY A 214 13.36 -17.04 -9.71
N GLY A 215 12.87 -18.09 -10.36
CA GLY A 215 12.99 -18.19 -11.82
C GLY A 215 12.15 -17.11 -12.54
N LEU A 216 12.36 -16.96 -13.84
CA LEU A 216 11.36 -16.30 -14.68
C LEU A 216 10.08 -17.15 -14.66
N CYS A 217 8.92 -16.50 -14.61
CA CYS A 217 7.63 -17.15 -14.73
C CYS A 217 7.02 -16.77 -16.09
N ASP A 218 6.99 -17.72 -17.03
CA ASP A 218 6.47 -17.49 -18.39
C ASP A 218 4.92 -17.50 -18.46
N VAL A 219 4.25 -17.41 -17.31
CA VAL A 219 2.79 -17.33 -17.24
C VAL A 219 2.34 -15.92 -17.65
N GLY A 220 1.47 -15.87 -18.65
CA GLY A 220 0.86 -14.62 -19.13
C GLY A 220 -0.41 -14.21 -18.38
N PRO A 221 -0.91 -12.98 -18.62
CA PRO A 221 -2.13 -12.44 -18.02
C PRO A 221 -3.37 -13.36 -18.11
N ASP A 222 -3.63 -13.90 -19.30
CA ASP A 222 -4.83 -14.71 -19.56
C ASP A 222 -4.78 -16.06 -18.87
N GLU A 223 -3.59 -16.69 -18.86
CA GLU A 223 -3.39 -17.96 -18.17
C GLU A 223 -3.58 -17.80 -16.65
N LEU A 224 -3.04 -16.73 -16.04
CA LEU A 224 -3.25 -16.47 -14.62
C LEU A 224 -4.74 -16.30 -14.30
N LEU A 225 -5.46 -15.48 -15.08
CA LEU A 225 -6.88 -15.25 -14.84
C LEU A 225 -7.72 -16.52 -15.01
N ALA A 226 -7.40 -17.37 -16.00
CA ALA A 226 -8.05 -18.67 -16.15
C ALA A 226 -7.82 -19.58 -14.94
N ARG A 227 -6.60 -19.59 -14.38
CA ARG A 227 -6.27 -20.35 -13.17
C ARG A 227 -6.98 -19.81 -11.93
N ILE A 228 -7.11 -18.48 -11.80
CA ILE A 228 -7.89 -17.88 -10.72
C ILE A 228 -9.36 -18.30 -10.84
N ALA A 229 -9.98 -18.13 -12.00
CA ALA A 229 -11.38 -18.49 -12.23
C ALA A 229 -11.66 -19.96 -11.87
N ALA A 230 -10.80 -20.87 -12.31
CA ALA A 230 -10.90 -22.30 -11.99
C ALA A 230 -10.82 -22.59 -10.48
N LEU A 231 -9.99 -21.86 -9.74
CA LEU A 231 -9.83 -22.02 -8.29
C LEU A 231 -11.00 -21.47 -7.49
N VAL A 232 -11.58 -20.35 -7.93
CA VAL A 232 -12.70 -19.72 -7.23
C VAL A 232 -14.06 -20.34 -7.58
N GLY A 233 -14.07 -21.35 -8.45
CA GLY A 233 -15.28 -22.08 -8.85
C GLY A 233 -16.16 -21.33 -9.86
N GLU A 234 -15.59 -20.37 -10.60
CA GLU A 234 -16.29 -19.67 -11.67
C GLU A 234 -16.05 -20.40 -13.01
N PRO A 235 -17.07 -20.50 -13.90
CA PRO A 235 -16.88 -21.09 -15.20
C PRO A 235 -15.83 -20.30 -16.00
N PRO A 236 -14.87 -20.97 -16.68
CA PRO A 236 -13.90 -20.27 -17.50
C PRO A 236 -14.63 -19.48 -18.60
N ALA A 237 -14.11 -18.29 -18.94
CA ALA A 237 -14.57 -17.56 -20.11
C ALA A 237 -14.43 -18.45 -21.37
N ASP A 238 -15.39 -18.36 -22.29
CA ASP A 238 -15.45 -19.21 -23.49
C ASP A 238 -14.11 -19.23 -24.24
N GLY A 239 -13.57 -20.44 -24.50
CA GLY A 239 -12.42 -20.67 -25.38
C GLY A 239 -11.10 -21.06 -24.73
N VAL A 240 -11.04 -21.25 -23.40
CA VAL A 240 -9.80 -21.69 -22.72
C VAL A 240 -9.72 -23.21 -22.63
N ALA A 241 -8.61 -23.79 -23.12
CA ALA A 241 -8.35 -25.23 -23.05
C ALA A 241 -8.27 -25.74 -21.60
N ALA A 242 -8.71 -26.97 -21.36
CA ALA A 242 -8.67 -27.61 -20.05
C ALA A 242 -7.22 -27.68 -19.52
N MET A 243 -6.99 -27.04 -18.37
CA MET A 243 -5.67 -26.92 -17.75
C MET A 243 -5.30 -28.19 -16.96
N PRO A 244 -4.00 -28.52 -16.83
CA PRO A 244 -3.56 -29.62 -15.98
C PRO A 244 -3.96 -29.38 -14.52
N PRO A 245 -4.27 -30.45 -13.76
CA PRO A 245 -4.70 -30.34 -12.37
C PRO A 245 -3.60 -29.70 -11.51
N LEU A 246 -4.02 -28.83 -10.59
CA LEU A 246 -3.12 -28.26 -9.59
C LEU A 246 -2.57 -29.38 -8.69
N PRO A 247 -1.32 -29.23 -8.19
CA PRO A 247 -0.76 -30.21 -7.26
C PRO A 247 -1.65 -30.37 -6.02
N ASN A 248 -1.80 -31.62 -5.57
CA ASN A 248 -2.64 -31.95 -4.42
C ASN A 248 -2.13 -31.22 -3.16
N PRO A 249 -3.01 -30.55 -2.38
CA PRO A 249 -2.59 -29.80 -1.20
C PRO A 249 -1.96 -30.68 -0.11
N SER A 250 -2.24 -31.99 -0.12
CA SER A 250 -1.76 -32.95 0.88
C SER A 250 -0.25 -33.29 0.82
N SER A 251 0.46 -32.89 -0.24
CA SER A 251 1.93 -33.07 -0.34
C SER A 251 2.74 -31.86 0.13
N LEU A 252 2.09 -30.77 0.53
CA LEU A 252 2.73 -29.58 1.09
C LEU A 252 2.71 -29.68 2.62
N GLN A 253 3.66 -30.41 3.19
CA GLN A 253 3.82 -30.50 4.64
C GLN A 253 4.13 -29.13 5.23
N SER A 254 3.28 -28.75 6.19
CA SER A 254 3.35 -27.69 7.18
C SER A 254 4.76 -27.13 7.49
N GLU A 255 5.09 -25.98 6.89
CA GLU A 255 5.85 -24.93 7.56
C GLU A 255 4.87 -23.86 8.09
N GLU A 256 3.97 -24.29 8.98
CA GLU A 256 3.23 -23.39 9.87
C GLU A 256 4.19 -22.81 10.91
N ASN A 257 5.06 -21.88 10.49
CA ASN A 257 5.68 -20.90 11.39
C ASN A 257 6.34 -19.70 10.72
N SER A 258 6.19 -19.53 9.40
CA SER A 258 6.53 -18.26 8.76
C SER A 258 5.29 -17.37 8.77
N LEU A 259 4.95 -16.85 9.96
CA LEU A 259 4.19 -15.60 10.09
C LEU A 259 5.02 -14.54 9.36
N MET A 260 4.79 -14.45 8.05
CA MET A 260 5.33 -13.39 7.22
C MET A 260 5.03 -12.06 7.91
N PRO A 261 5.94 -11.07 7.87
CA PRO A 261 5.52 -9.70 8.11
C PRO A 261 4.50 -9.39 7.02
N HIS A 262 3.22 -9.44 7.37
CA HIS A 262 2.15 -9.01 6.49
C HIS A 262 2.51 -7.61 5.98
N ASP A 263 2.44 -7.39 4.66
CA ASP A 263 2.51 -6.06 4.07
C ASP A 263 1.65 -5.14 4.93
N HIS A 264 2.28 -4.18 5.64
CA HIS A 264 1.71 -3.44 6.77
C HIS A 264 0.19 -3.41 6.71
N GLU A 265 -0.43 -4.35 7.44
CA GLU A 265 -1.87 -4.31 7.64
C GLU A 265 -2.15 -2.95 8.22
N GLU A 266 -3.11 -2.23 7.62
CA GLU A 266 -3.64 -1.01 8.21
C GLU A 266 -3.83 -1.27 9.70
N THR A 267 -3.26 -0.40 10.54
CA THR A 267 -3.44 -0.57 11.98
C THR A 267 -4.96 -0.56 12.26
N PRO A 268 -5.43 -1.24 13.32
CA PRO A 268 -6.84 -1.16 13.69
C PRO A 268 -7.33 0.29 13.85
N GLY A 269 -6.44 1.20 14.25
CA GLY A 269 -6.69 2.64 14.30
C GLY A 269 -6.84 3.28 12.92
N GLU A 270 -5.94 3.01 11.97
CA GLU A 270 -6.07 3.49 10.59
C GLU A 270 -7.37 3.02 9.93
N ALA A 271 -7.66 1.73 10.03
CA ALA A 271 -8.87 1.15 9.49
C ALA A 271 -10.13 1.77 10.09
N ALA A 272 -10.15 2.00 11.41
CA ALA A 272 -11.25 2.66 12.09
C ALA A 272 -11.35 4.15 11.72
N PHE A 273 -10.22 4.83 11.55
CA PHE A 273 -10.17 6.22 11.11
C PHE A 273 -10.82 6.36 9.73
N ARG A 274 -10.35 5.56 8.76
CA ARG A 274 -10.87 5.48 7.39
C ARG A 274 -12.36 5.11 7.35
N ALA A 275 -12.79 4.13 8.15
CA ALA A 275 -14.21 3.75 8.23
C ALA A 275 -15.13 4.89 8.72
N MET A 276 -14.59 5.86 9.47
CA MET A 276 -15.34 7.04 9.93
C MET A 276 -15.27 8.21 8.96
N LEU A 277 -14.39 8.13 7.95
CA LEU A 277 -14.35 9.07 6.84
C LEU A 277 -15.42 8.68 5.83
N GLY A 278 -16.31 9.62 5.50
CA GLY A 278 -17.15 9.47 4.30
C GLY A 278 -16.28 9.55 3.03
N GLU A 279 -16.90 9.46 1.85
CA GLU A 279 -16.22 9.51 0.55
C GLU A 279 -15.26 10.71 0.40
N GLY A 280 -15.68 11.90 0.85
CA GLY A 280 -14.84 13.11 0.82
C GLY A 280 -13.61 13.05 1.75
N GLY A 281 -13.63 12.22 2.79
CA GLY A 281 -12.49 12.04 3.70
C GLY A 281 -11.41 11.12 3.14
N GLU A 282 -11.77 10.08 2.37
CA GLU A 282 -10.78 9.22 1.71
C GLU A 282 -10.04 9.99 0.61
N ALA A 283 -10.76 10.75 -0.23
CA ALA A 283 -10.14 11.62 -1.22
C ALA A 283 -9.18 12.64 -0.58
N MET A 284 -9.54 13.16 0.59
CA MET A 284 -8.71 14.05 1.38
C MET A 284 -7.41 13.38 1.84
N LEU A 285 -7.42 12.11 2.25
CA LEU A 285 -6.20 11.40 2.66
C LEU A 285 -5.21 11.24 1.51
N ASP A 286 -5.69 10.84 0.34
CA ASP A 286 -4.86 10.72 -0.86
C ASP A 286 -4.24 12.06 -1.25
N ASP A 287 -5.04 13.13 -1.24
CA ASP A 287 -4.57 14.49 -1.54
C ASP A 287 -3.61 15.01 -0.46
N LEU A 288 -3.84 14.69 0.82
CA LEU A 288 -2.94 15.08 1.91
C LEU A 288 -1.58 14.39 1.76
N HIS A 289 -1.56 13.10 1.45
CA HIS A 289 -0.32 12.36 1.13
C HIS A 289 0.36 12.86 -0.15
N ALA A 290 -0.40 13.38 -1.11
CA ALA A 290 0.15 13.95 -2.34
C ALA A 290 0.79 15.32 -2.12
N ARG A 291 0.18 16.16 -1.27
CA ARG A 291 0.60 17.54 -1.01
C ARG A 291 1.53 17.70 0.20
N CYS A 292 1.71 16.66 1.01
CA CYS A 292 2.54 16.69 2.22
C CYS A 292 3.97 17.17 1.88
N PRO A 293 4.45 18.28 2.49
CA PRO A 293 5.78 18.80 2.24
C PRO A 293 6.88 17.81 2.60
N SER A 294 7.98 17.89 1.87
CA SER A 294 9.19 17.11 2.15
C SER A 294 9.71 17.41 3.56
N GLY A 295 10.07 16.34 4.29
CA GLY A 295 10.46 16.42 5.70
C GLY A 295 9.30 16.19 6.67
N MET A 296 8.05 16.30 6.21
CA MET A 296 6.89 15.84 6.97
C MET A 296 6.49 14.42 6.56
N SER A 297 5.88 13.70 7.48
CA SER A 297 5.27 12.40 7.21
C SER A 297 3.86 12.34 7.77
N ILE A 298 2.99 11.56 7.12
CA ILE A 298 1.63 11.31 7.60
C ILE A 298 1.57 9.86 8.05
N GLY A 299 0.95 9.61 9.19
CA GLY A 299 0.74 8.26 9.70
C GLY A 299 -0.47 8.18 10.62
N CYS A 300 -1.04 6.98 10.70
CA CYS A 300 -2.12 6.66 11.64
C CYS A 300 -1.55 5.95 12.87
N THR A 301 -2.23 6.06 14.01
CA THR A 301 -1.86 5.28 15.21
C THR A 301 -2.76 4.06 15.40
N ASN A 302 -2.69 3.42 16.57
CA ASN A 302 -3.63 2.34 16.94
C ASN A 302 -4.97 2.88 17.44
N ILE A 303 -5.08 4.20 17.62
CA ILE A 303 -6.33 4.92 17.88
C ILE A 303 -6.83 5.43 16.53
N PRO A 304 -8.14 5.66 16.33
CA PRO A 304 -8.67 6.24 15.10
C PRO A 304 -8.23 7.70 14.95
N ASP A 305 -6.97 7.95 14.66
CA ASP A 305 -6.41 9.27 14.39
C ASP A 305 -5.38 9.22 13.25
N LEU A 306 -5.31 10.34 12.54
CA LEU A 306 -4.29 10.62 11.54
C LEU A 306 -3.37 11.71 12.09
N ARG A 307 -2.07 11.57 11.90
CA ARG A 307 -1.08 12.52 12.41
C ARG A 307 -0.15 12.98 11.31
N ILE A 308 0.18 14.26 11.34
CA ILE A 308 1.24 14.87 10.54
C ILE A 308 2.44 15.03 11.47
N TYR A 309 3.61 14.56 11.04
CA TYR A 309 4.83 14.52 11.84
C TYR A 309 5.95 15.34 11.19
N LEU A 310 6.87 15.80 12.02
CA LEU A 310 8.23 16.20 11.65
C LEU A 310 9.21 15.33 12.42
N GLY A 311 9.85 14.37 11.74
CA GLY A 311 10.59 13.30 12.40
C GLY A 311 9.69 12.51 13.36
N ARG A 312 9.99 12.55 14.66
CA ARG A 312 9.19 11.87 15.71
C ARG A 312 8.16 12.78 16.40
N ARG A 313 8.14 14.08 16.10
CA ARG A 313 7.24 15.05 16.72
C ARG A 313 5.93 15.12 15.94
N VAL A 314 4.80 15.05 16.63
CA VAL A 314 3.48 15.24 16.03
C VAL A 314 3.24 16.74 15.88
N LEU A 315 2.95 17.22 14.67
CA LEU A 315 2.58 18.61 14.41
C LEU A 315 1.08 18.83 14.52
N VAL A 316 0.32 17.93 13.89
CA VAL A 316 -1.15 17.96 13.84
C VAL A 316 -1.67 16.55 14.08
N ALA A 317 -2.69 16.43 14.93
CA ALA A 317 -3.44 15.20 15.14
C ALA A 317 -4.91 15.43 14.74
N LEU A 318 -5.43 14.59 13.85
CA LEU A 318 -6.80 14.62 13.35
C LEU A 318 -7.53 13.40 13.88
N SER A 319 -8.62 13.60 14.61
CA SER A 319 -9.48 12.54 15.12
C SER A 319 -10.90 12.69 14.58
N PRO A 320 -11.53 11.64 14.05
CA PRO A 320 -12.85 11.71 13.44
C PRO A 320 -13.92 11.92 14.52
N ARG A 321 -14.95 12.68 14.16
CA ARG A 321 -16.13 12.97 14.96
C ARG A 321 -17.39 12.69 14.14
N ALA A 322 -18.52 12.63 14.83
CA ALA A 322 -19.83 12.44 14.18
C ALA A 322 -20.07 13.49 13.09
N GLY A 323 -20.66 13.06 11.97
CA GLY A 323 -20.97 13.93 10.83
C GLY A 323 -19.78 14.27 9.93
N GLY A 324 -18.75 13.42 9.88
CA GLY A 324 -17.61 13.57 8.96
C GLY A 324 -16.66 14.72 9.29
N ARG A 325 -16.75 15.27 10.52
CA ARG A 325 -15.86 16.33 10.99
C ARG A 325 -14.61 15.72 11.59
N LEU A 326 -13.47 16.36 11.39
CA LEU A 326 -12.22 16.01 12.05
C LEU A 326 -11.96 17.02 13.15
N HIS A 327 -11.69 16.52 14.35
CA HIS A 327 -11.15 17.32 15.43
C HIS A 327 -9.64 17.38 15.25
N CYS A 328 -9.09 18.58 15.13
CA CYS A 328 -7.67 18.80 14.92
C CYS A 328 -7.05 19.39 16.17
N GLY A 329 -6.04 18.74 16.74
CA GLY A 329 -5.13 19.29 17.74
C GLY A 329 -3.77 19.60 17.13
N THR A 330 -3.14 20.72 17.52
CA THR A 330 -1.88 21.19 16.93
C THR A 330 -1.01 21.97 17.93
N TYR A 331 0.30 22.03 17.67
CA TYR A 331 1.22 22.93 18.38
C TYR A 331 1.16 24.39 17.89
N ALA A 332 0.54 24.64 16.74
CA ALA A 332 0.33 26.01 16.27
C ALA A 332 -0.55 26.80 17.26
N SER A 333 -0.24 28.07 17.48
CA SER A 333 -1.00 28.90 18.42
C SER A 333 -2.45 29.12 17.95
N VAL A 334 -3.34 29.45 18.90
CA VAL A 334 -4.73 29.83 18.58
C VAL A 334 -4.79 31.00 17.59
N SER A 335 -3.90 31.98 17.73
CA SER A 335 -3.84 33.13 16.83
C SER A 335 -3.39 32.73 15.42
N ALA A 336 -2.40 31.84 15.29
CA ALA A 336 -1.96 31.34 13.99
C ALA A 336 -3.07 30.55 13.28
N CYS A 337 -3.78 29.67 14.00
CA CYS A 337 -4.89 28.90 13.43
C CYS A 337 -6.04 29.82 12.98
N ARG A 338 -6.38 30.85 13.76
CA ARG A 338 -7.40 31.85 13.38
C ARG A 338 -6.98 32.69 12.17
N ALA A 339 -5.70 33.02 12.05
CA ALA A 339 -5.17 33.72 10.87
C ALA A 339 -5.30 32.88 9.59
N LEU A 340 -5.33 31.55 9.72
CA LEU A 340 -5.58 30.59 8.64
C LEU A 340 -7.07 30.27 8.45
N GLY A 341 -7.98 31.01 9.10
CA GLY A 341 -9.42 30.88 8.92
C GLY A 341 -10.10 29.82 9.78
N PHE A 342 -9.39 29.18 10.71
CA PHE A 342 -9.99 28.20 11.61
C PHE A 342 -10.58 28.85 12.86
N ASP A 343 -11.76 28.38 13.28
CA ASP A 343 -12.31 28.71 14.59
C ASP A 343 -11.60 27.88 15.67
N ALA A 344 -10.42 28.36 16.07
CA ALA A 344 -9.54 27.68 17.02
C ALA A 344 -9.77 28.12 18.47
N GLU A 345 -9.61 27.16 19.37
CA GLU A 345 -9.69 27.30 20.82
C GLU A 345 -8.40 26.79 21.49
N PRO A 346 -8.06 27.25 22.69
CA PRO A 346 -7.00 26.65 23.48
C PRO A 346 -7.34 25.18 23.81
N GLU A 347 -6.33 24.32 23.80
CA GLU A 347 -6.47 22.91 24.17
C GLU A 347 -5.76 22.62 25.49
N ASN A 348 -6.40 21.80 26.34
CA ASN A 348 -5.80 21.32 27.57
C ASN A 348 -5.01 20.05 27.26
N GLY A 349 -3.69 20.13 27.18
CA GLY A 349 -2.85 18.96 26.92
C GLY A 349 -1.46 19.32 26.42
N GLN A 350 -0.88 18.40 25.62
CA GLN A 350 0.40 18.64 24.96
C GLN A 350 0.27 19.59 23.75
N MET A 351 -0.89 19.57 23.08
CA MET A 351 -1.20 20.49 21.98
C MET A 351 -1.66 21.84 22.52
N THR A 352 -1.38 22.93 21.80
CA THR A 352 -1.64 24.30 22.25
C THR A 352 -2.99 24.83 21.77
N SER A 353 -3.48 24.32 20.63
CA SER A 353 -4.78 24.70 20.10
C SER A 353 -5.50 23.53 19.44
N ARG A 354 -6.82 23.68 19.38
CA ARG A 354 -7.73 22.75 18.71
C ARG A 354 -8.72 23.50 17.82
N PHE A 355 -9.15 22.86 16.74
CA PHE A 355 -10.18 23.37 15.84
C PHE A 355 -10.94 22.22 15.16
N SER A 356 -12.02 22.55 14.44
CA SER A 356 -12.74 21.57 13.60
C SER A 356 -12.32 21.71 12.14
N PHE A 357 -12.01 20.59 11.50
CA PHE A 357 -11.74 20.51 10.07
C PHE A 357 -12.84 19.74 9.36
N LEU A 358 -13.32 20.28 8.25
CA LEU A 358 -14.37 19.70 7.42
C LEU A 358 -13.77 19.44 6.04
N PRO A 359 -13.51 18.17 5.65
CA PRO A 359 -12.86 17.85 4.38
C PRO A 359 -13.53 18.46 3.14
N ASN A 360 -14.86 18.66 3.19
CA ASN A 360 -15.63 19.22 2.07
C ASN A 360 -15.68 20.77 2.05
N HIS A 361 -15.18 21.44 3.10
CA HIS A 361 -15.28 22.90 3.25
C HIS A 361 -13.93 23.60 3.42
N HIS A 362 -12.90 22.88 3.85
CA HIS A 362 -11.57 23.43 4.08
C HIS A 362 -10.58 22.89 3.05
N ASP A 363 -9.66 23.74 2.60
CA ASP A 363 -8.59 23.31 1.71
C ASP A 363 -7.50 22.59 2.50
N LEU A 364 -6.90 21.57 1.90
CA LEU A 364 -5.81 20.83 2.52
C LEU A 364 -4.53 21.67 2.67
N GLY A 365 -4.36 22.68 1.84
CA GLY A 365 -3.31 23.68 1.97
C GLY A 365 -3.39 24.41 3.30
N ASP A 366 -4.58 24.71 3.80
CA ASP A 366 -4.76 25.37 5.11
C ASP A 366 -4.34 24.43 6.26
N LEU A 367 -4.67 23.13 6.17
CA LEU A 367 -4.24 22.14 7.14
C LEU A 367 -2.71 21.97 7.15
N LEU A 368 -2.08 21.97 5.97
CA LEU A 368 -0.63 21.92 5.84
C LEU A 368 0.04 23.23 6.29
N ALA A 369 -0.61 24.37 6.09
CA ALA A 369 -0.16 25.66 6.63
C ALA A 369 -0.20 25.67 8.17
N VAL A 370 -1.23 25.06 8.78
CA VAL A 370 -1.27 24.84 10.23
C VAL A 370 -0.11 23.95 10.68
N ALA A 371 0.21 22.88 9.94
CA ALA A 371 1.38 22.05 10.24
C ALA A 371 2.69 22.86 10.14
N GLY A 372 2.82 23.73 9.14
CA GLY A 372 3.97 24.65 9.02
C GLY A 372 4.08 25.64 10.18
N ALA A 373 2.97 26.23 10.62
CA ALA A 373 2.93 27.09 11.80
C ALA A 373 3.30 26.33 13.09
N ALA A 374 2.91 25.05 13.19
CA ALA A 374 3.30 24.19 14.29
C ALA A 374 4.80 23.92 14.31
N VAL A 375 5.47 23.80 13.15
CA VAL A 375 6.93 23.67 13.07
C VAL A 375 7.62 24.88 13.70
N ALA A 376 7.21 26.10 13.34
CA ALA A 376 7.79 27.32 13.89
C ALA A 376 7.66 27.36 15.43
N ALA A 377 6.48 27.00 15.94
CA ALA A 377 6.19 27.03 17.37
C ALA A 377 6.97 26.01 18.22
N ILE A 378 7.52 24.94 17.63
CA ILE A 378 8.29 23.91 18.36
C ILE A 378 9.81 24.05 18.18
N THR A 379 10.24 24.94 17.29
CA THR A 379 11.65 25.28 17.06
C THR A 379 12.09 26.53 17.82
N ASP A 380 11.14 27.40 18.17
CA ASP A 380 11.30 28.49 19.12
C ASP A 380 11.23 27.98 20.57
#